data_AF-A0A1V6Y733-F1
#
_entry.id   AF-A0A1V6Y733-F1
#
_cell.length_a   1.000
_cell.length_b   1.000
_cell.length_c   1.000
_cell.angle_alpha   90.00
_cell.angle_beta   90.00
_cell.angle_gamma   90.00
#
_symmetry.space_group_name_H-M   'P 1'
#
loop_
_entity.id
_entity.type
_entity.pdbx_description
1 polymer ?
#
loop_
_entity_poly.entity_id
_entity_poly.type
_entity_poly.pdbx_seq_one_letter_code
_entity_poly.pdbx_strand_id
1 'polypeptide(L)'
;MWEEMLKLTQAEESKEFKLFTALVDGEVEVEDAVQWVINATMDRLENYGPGGTIEKADAITFIAIIELAMQIDTTQYGPLVDFLAELKLYNAVDSSTGLVLKTQDGSRVWSHLPSLGFWARELWNDRMTRICDPNMEPDQQIRWAKLNIFLAQVTQAADVQYTSPLQVWISDAMDESHMGLCGLRHVFEEGIPPEQLASTAGLLGVCYWIVCAGDRLWENVLNRRRYNKYDGRPGDMYLKRGWKGFERDRWDIWVQGLRDVKAVCTSGQELVEDLIDRALSKIEHVMYNEMTSS
;
A
#
# COMPACT_ATOMS: atom_id res chain seq x y z
N MET A 1 -17.46 4.96 0.93
CA MET A 1 -17.43 5.02 -0.56
C MET A 1 -16.96 3.69 -1.17
N TRP A 2 -15.98 3.01 -0.55
CA TRP A 2 -15.51 1.70 -1.00
C TRP A 2 -16.62 0.64 -1.11
N GLU A 3 -17.43 0.46 -0.06
CA GLU A 3 -18.55 -0.50 -0.03
C GLU A 3 -19.60 -0.24 -1.13
N GLU A 4 -19.81 1.03 -1.48
CA GLU A 4 -20.69 1.42 -2.58
C GLU A 4 -20.08 1.02 -3.91
N MET A 5 -18.78 1.26 -4.09
CA MET A 5 -18.05 0.86 -5.28
C MET A 5 -18.01 -0.65 -5.47
N LEU A 6 -17.74 -1.43 -4.42
CA LEU A 6 -17.81 -2.90 -4.48
C LEU A 6 -19.17 -3.40 -4.98
N LYS A 7 -20.26 -2.79 -4.51
CA LYS A 7 -21.62 -3.10 -4.96
C LYS A 7 -21.86 -2.69 -6.41
N LEU A 8 -21.40 -1.50 -6.80
CA LEU A 8 -21.54 -0.99 -8.17
C LEU A 8 -20.75 -1.81 -9.18
N THR A 9 -19.56 -2.26 -8.81
CA THR A 9 -18.68 -3.02 -9.70
C THR A 9 -18.95 -4.52 -9.66
N GLN A 10 -19.68 -5.01 -8.65
CA GLN A 10 -19.87 -6.44 -8.37
C GLN A 10 -18.52 -7.18 -8.44
N ALA A 11 -17.52 -6.62 -7.75
CA ALA A 11 -16.12 -6.98 -7.97
C ALA A 11 -15.89 -8.50 -7.90
N GLU A 12 -16.41 -9.19 -6.90
CA GLU A 12 -16.25 -10.63 -6.70
C GLU A 12 -16.89 -11.49 -7.81
N GLU A 13 -17.90 -10.97 -8.51
CA GLU A 13 -18.59 -11.67 -9.60
C GLU A 13 -17.96 -11.39 -10.97
N SER A 14 -17.08 -10.38 -11.03
CA SER A 14 -16.46 -9.88 -12.25
C SER A 14 -15.53 -10.89 -12.94
N LYS A 15 -15.23 -10.63 -14.21
CA LYS A 15 -14.27 -11.44 -14.97
C LYS A 15 -12.85 -11.19 -14.46
N GLU A 16 -12.56 -9.96 -14.04
CA GLU A 16 -11.30 -9.54 -13.44
C GLU A 16 -10.99 -10.34 -12.18
N PHE A 17 -11.96 -10.45 -11.26
CA PHE A 17 -11.75 -11.19 -10.02
C PHE A 17 -11.47 -12.67 -10.29
N LYS A 18 -12.23 -13.29 -11.19
CA LYS A 18 -11.99 -14.68 -11.62
C LYS A 18 -10.63 -14.86 -12.28
N LEU A 19 -10.21 -13.92 -13.12
CA LEU A 19 -8.89 -13.91 -13.73
C LEU A 19 -7.80 -13.88 -12.66
N PHE A 20 -7.93 -13.00 -11.66
CA PHE A 20 -6.92 -12.88 -10.61
C PHE A 20 -6.91 -14.06 -9.64
N THR A 21 -8.06 -14.68 -9.37
CA THR A 21 -8.12 -15.98 -8.67
C THR A 21 -7.36 -17.04 -9.45
N ALA A 22 -7.65 -17.19 -10.75
CA ALA A 22 -6.96 -18.16 -11.60
C ALA A 22 -5.44 -17.89 -11.72
N LEU A 23 -5.03 -16.62 -11.74
CA LEU A 23 -3.63 -16.21 -11.70
C LEU A 23 -2.95 -16.63 -10.38
N VAL A 24 -3.61 -16.39 -9.24
CA VAL A 24 -3.11 -16.79 -7.92
C VAL A 24 -3.01 -18.32 -7.78
N ASP A 25 -3.94 -19.04 -8.40
CA ASP A 25 -3.97 -20.51 -8.40
C ASP A 25 -3.00 -21.13 -9.43
N GLY A 26 -2.32 -20.30 -10.23
CA GLY A 26 -1.36 -20.74 -11.25
C GLY A 26 -2.01 -21.36 -12.50
N GLU A 27 -3.29 -21.07 -12.73
CA GLU A 27 -4.05 -21.52 -13.91
C GLU A 27 -3.88 -20.57 -15.11
N VAL A 28 -3.42 -19.33 -14.85
CA VAL A 28 -3.17 -18.29 -15.86
C VAL A 28 -1.79 -17.70 -15.62
N GLU A 29 -1.01 -17.54 -16.69
CA GLU A 29 0.30 -16.90 -16.63
C GLU A 29 0.17 -15.36 -16.50
N VAL A 30 1.16 -14.71 -15.89
CA VAL A 30 1.16 -13.26 -15.67
C VAL A 30 0.99 -12.47 -16.97
N GLU A 31 1.72 -12.86 -18.02
CA GLU A 31 1.68 -12.20 -19.34
C GLU A 31 0.28 -12.27 -19.97
N ASP A 32 -0.38 -13.42 -19.87
CA ASP A 32 -1.74 -13.63 -20.38
C ASP A 32 -2.76 -12.78 -19.60
N ALA A 33 -2.62 -12.70 -18.28
CA ALA A 33 -3.46 -11.85 -17.44
C ALA A 33 -3.29 -10.36 -17.79
N VAL A 34 -2.05 -9.90 -18.00
CA VAL A 34 -1.76 -8.51 -18.42
C VAL A 34 -2.39 -8.21 -19.77
N GLN A 35 -2.20 -9.08 -20.75
CA GLN A 35 -2.77 -8.87 -22.09
C GLN A 35 -4.30 -8.87 -22.07
N TRP A 36 -4.90 -9.76 -21.25
CA TRP A 36 -6.35 -9.77 -21.05
C TRP A 36 -6.84 -8.45 -20.46
N VAL A 37 -6.19 -7.94 -19.40
CA VAL A 37 -6.57 -6.68 -18.74
C VAL A 37 -6.45 -5.49 -19.69
N ILE A 38 -5.37 -5.42 -20.46
CA ILE A 38 -5.16 -4.38 -21.48
C ILE A 38 -6.32 -4.40 -22.47
N ASN A 39 -6.63 -5.55 -23.06
CA ASN A 39 -7.69 -5.68 -24.06
C ASN A 39 -9.06 -5.34 -23.46
N ALA A 40 -9.40 -5.93 -22.32
CA ALA A 40 -10.69 -5.72 -21.67
C ALA A 40 -10.91 -4.27 -21.25
N THR A 41 -9.86 -3.59 -20.78
CA THR A 41 -9.92 -2.18 -20.40
C THR A 41 -10.14 -1.29 -21.62
N MET A 42 -9.39 -1.52 -22.71
CA MET A 42 -9.52 -0.72 -23.93
C MET A 42 -10.88 -0.95 -24.61
N ASP A 43 -11.35 -2.20 -24.70
CA ASP A 43 -12.69 -2.52 -25.20
C ASP A 43 -13.77 -1.80 -24.38
N ARG A 44 -13.63 -1.77 -23.04
CA ARG A 44 -14.57 -1.07 -22.17
C ARG A 44 -14.55 0.44 -22.38
N LEU A 45 -13.37 1.02 -22.54
CA LEU A 45 -13.22 2.45 -22.83
C LEU A 45 -13.92 2.82 -24.16
N GLU A 46 -13.72 2.02 -25.21
CA GLU A 46 -14.39 2.22 -26.50
C GLU A 46 -15.92 2.11 -26.36
N ASN A 47 -16.40 1.12 -25.60
CA ASN A 47 -17.83 0.91 -25.37
C ASN A 47 -18.51 2.03 -24.57
N TYR A 48 -17.78 2.77 -23.73
CA TYR A 48 -18.35 3.91 -23.02
C TYR A 48 -18.68 5.09 -23.92
N GLY A 49 -18.00 5.23 -25.07
CA GLY A 49 -18.19 6.34 -25.99
C GLY A 49 -17.92 7.71 -25.36
N PRO A 50 -18.54 8.79 -25.88
CA PRO A 50 -18.30 10.16 -25.40
C PRO A 50 -18.64 10.34 -23.92
N GLY A 51 -17.63 10.64 -23.10
CA GLY A 51 -17.77 10.80 -21.64
C GLY A 51 -17.30 9.58 -20.81
N GLY A 52 -16.91 8.48 -21.48
CA GLY A 52 -16.07 7.45 -20.89
C GLY A 52 -14.70 7.99 -20.51
N THR A 53 -14.15 7.51 -19.40
CA THR A 53 -12.78 7.83 -19.00
C THR A 53 -12.02 6.55 -18.72
N ILE A 54 -10.71 6.59 -18.91
CA ILE A 54 -9.85 5.43 -18.69
C ILE A 54 -9.85 4.98 -17.22
N GLU A 55 -10.00 5.92 -16.28
CA GLU A 55 -10.13 5.63 -14.84
C GLU A 55 -11.41 4.82 -14.54
N LYS A 56 -12.50 5.09 -15.24
CA LYS A 56 -13.71 4.28 -15.12
C LYS A 56 -13.52 2.91 -15.75
N ALA A 57 -12.76 2.85 -16.84
CA ALA A 57 -12.55 1.63 -17.58
C ALA A 57 -11.62 0.66 -16.82
N ASP A 58 -10.60 1.14 -16.13
CA ASP A 58 -9.66 0.30 -15.39
C ASP A 58 -10.02 0.11 -13.90
N ALA A 59 -11.00 0.84 -13.37
CA ALA A 59 -11.40 0.77 -11.97
C ALA A 59 -11.68 -0.65 -11.47
N ILE A 60 -12.46 -1.44 -12.22
CA ILE A 60 -12.84 -2.80 -11.83
C ILE A 60 -11.61 -3.70 -11.64
N THR A 61 -10.57 -3.53 -12.45
CA THR A 61 -9.33 -4.30 -12.37
C THR A 61 -8.66 -4.10 -11.01
N PHE A 62 -8.42 -2.85 -10.62
CA PHE A 62 -7.71 -2.55 -9.38
C PHE A 62 -8.58 -2.81 -8.14
N ILE A 63 -9.90 -2.58 -8.23
CA ILE A 63 -10.83 -2.96 -7.16
C ILE A 63 -10.81 -4.49 -6.96
N ALA A 64 -10.81 -5.28 -8.04
CA ALA A 64 -10.77 -6.73 -7.95
C ALA A 64 -9.46 -7.24 -7.33
N ILE A 65 -8.30 -6.67 -7.69
CA ILE A 65 -7.01 -7.01 -7.08
C ILE A 65 -7.03 -6.72 -5.58
N ILE A 66 -7.44 -5.51 -5.18
CA ILE A 66 -7.47 -5.10 -3.77
C ILE A 66 -8.45 -5.96 -2.97
N GLU A 67 -9.63 -6.24 -3.51
CA GLU A 67 -10.61 -7.10 -2.84
C GLU A 67 -10.09 -8.53 -2.70
N LEU A 68 -9.54 -9.11 -3.77
CA LEU A 68 -8.96 -10.45 -3.71
C LEU A 68 -7.81 -10.54 -2.70
N ALA A 69 -6.93 -9.53 -2.66
CA ALA A 69 -5.83 -9.47 -1.70
C ALA A 69 -6.30 -9.49 -0.23
N MET A 70 -7.48 -8.92 0.06
CA MET A 70 -8.08 -8.99 1.38
C MET A 70 -8.75 -10.34 1.71
N GLN A 71 -8.89 -11.24 0.74
CA GLN A 71 -9.54 -12.55 0.90
C GLN A 71 -8.55 -13.71 0.95
N ILE A 72 -7.54 -13.72 0.08
CA ILE A 72 -6.59 -14.84 -0.05
C ILE A 72 -5.60 -14.94 1.11
N ASP A 73 -4.84 -16.04 1.15
CA ASP A 73 -3.76 -16.22 2.12
C ASP A 73 -2.59 -15.27 1.83
N THR A 74 -1.96 -14.77 2.89
CA THR A 74 -0.88 -13.76 2.78
C THR A 74 0.40 -14.29 2.10
N THR A 75 0.52 -15.61 1.94
CA THR A 75 1.63 -16.24 1.20
C THR A 75 1.41 -16.28 -0.31
N GLN A 76 0.20 -15.95 -0.78
CA GLN A 76 -0.20 -16.07 -2.18
C GLN A 76 -0.20 -14.75 -2.97
N TYR A 77 0.38 -13.68 -2.42
CA TYR A 77 0.38 -12.37 -3.08
C TYR A 77 1.36 -12.24 -4.25
N GLY A 78 2.37 -13.12 -4.35
CA GLY A 78 3.42 -13.05 -5.37
C GLY A 78 2.90 -12.82 -6.80
N PRO A 79 1.98 -13.67 -7.32
CA PRO A 79 1.43 -13.50 -8.66
C PRO A 79 0.74 -12.15 -8.90
N LEU A 80 0.08 -11.57 -7.89
CA LEU A 80 -0.54 -10.24 -8.00
C LEU A 80 0.50 -9.13 -8.05
N VAL A 81 1.60 -9.27 -7.30
CA VAL A 81 2.73 -8.33 -7.32
C VAL A 81 3.43 -8.38 -8.68
N ASP A 82 3.67 -9.58 -9.21
CA ASP A 82 4.29 -9.79 -10.52
C ASP A 82 3.42 -9.23 -11.65
N PHE A 83 2.10 -9.43 -11.56
CA PHE A 83 1.14 -8.80 -12.49
C PHE A 83 1.25 -7.27 -12.51
N LEU A 84 1.33 -6.62 -11.33
CA LEU A 84 1.49 -5.16 -11.26
C LEU A 84 2.85 -4.71 -11.83
N ALA A 85 3.89 -5.49 -11.58
CA ALA A 85 5.24 -5.23 -12.08
C ALA A 85 5.33 -5.35 -13.61
N GLU A 86 4.59 -6.29 -14.20
CA GLU A 86 4.51 -6.47 -15.65
C GLU A 86 3.60 -5.40 -16.29
N LEU A 87 2.41 -5.15 -15.71
CA LEU A 87 1.46 -4.17 -16.23
C LEU A 87 2.07 -2.76 -16.33
N LYS A 88 2.90 -2.35 -15.37
CA LYS A 88 3.54 -1.02 -15.40
C LYS A 88 4.56 -0.83 -16.53
N LEU A 89 4.93 -1.89 -17.25
CA LEU A 89 5.77 -1.78 -18.45
C LEU A 89 5.00 -1.24 -19.66
N TYR A 90 3.67 -1.23 -19.60
CA TYR A 90 2.80 -0.82 -20.68
C TYR A 90 2.25 0.59 -20.49
N ASN A 91 1.83 1.21 -21.60
CA ASN A 91 1.05 2.45 -21.60
C ASN A 91 -0.24 2.21 -22.36
N ALA A 92 -1.36 2.70 -21.85
CA ALA A 92 -2.58 2.75 -22.64
C ALA A 92 -2.44 3.83 -23.71
N VAL A 93 -2.81 3.50 -24.95
CA VAL A 93 -2.68 4.39 -26.12
C VAL A 93 -4.05 4.52 -26.77
N ASP A 94 -4.45 5.77 -27.04
CA ASP A 94 -5.67 6.05 -27.78
C ASP A 94 -5.52 5.58 -29.23
N SER A 95 -6.38 4.66 -29.66
CA SER A 95 -6.30 4.03 -30.98
C SER A 95 -6.51 5.02 -32.14
N SER A 96 -7.19 6.14 -31.91
CA SER A 96 -7.50 7.14 -32.93
C SER A 96 -6.42 8.21 -33.11
N THR A 97 -5.74 8.58 -32.03
CA THR A 97 -4.74 9.66 -32.01
C THR A 97 -3.31 9.15 -31.86
N GLY A 98 -3.12 7.92 -31.40
CA GLY A 98 -1.81 7.36 -31.07
C GLY A 98 -1.16 7.98 -29.83
N LEU A 99 -1.90 8.80 -29.07
CA LEU A 99 -1.40 9.47 -27.87
C LEU A 99 -1.54 8.57 -26.65
N VAL A 100 -0.55 8.65 -25.75
CA VAL A 100 -0.62 7.98 -24.45
C VAL A 100 -1.76 8.56 -23.63
N LEU A 101 -2.66 7.69 -23.19
CA LEU A 101 -3.76 8.03 -22.30
C LEU A 101 -3.22 8.38 -20.92
N LYS A 102 -3.79 9.45 -20.36
CA LYS A 102 -3.44 9.95 -19.05
C LYS A 102 -4.71 10.17 -18.24
N THR A 103 -4.59 9.95 -16.95
CA THR A 103 -5.63 10.31 -15.98
C THR A 103 -5.71 11.82 -15.80
N GLN A 104 -6.75 12.30 -15.12
CA GLN A 104 -6.99 13.74 -14.90
C GLN A 104 -5.82 14.47 -14.21
N ASP A 105 -5.06 13.78 -13.36
CA ASP A 105 -3.86 14.30 -12.69
C ASP A 105 -2.60 14.29 -13.59
N GLY A 106 -2.71 13.80 -14.81
CA GLY A 106 -1.63 13.71 -15.79
C GLY A 106 -0.79 12.43 -15.71
N SER A 107 -1.12 11.50 -14.81
CA SER A 107 -0.44 10.21 -14.67
C SER A 107 -0.71 9.31 -15.88
N ARG A 108 0.31 8.59 -16.35
CA ARG A 108 0.17 7.66 -17.48
C ARG A 108 -0.51 6.38 -17.02
N VAL A 109 -1.53 5.97 -17.75
CA VAL A 109 -2.29 4.76 -17.43
C VAL A 109 -1.36 3.54 -17.55
N TRP A 110 -1.49 2.63 -16.58
CA TRP A 110 -0.66 1.45 -16.33
C TRP A 110 0.78 1.77 -15.91
N SER A 111 1.56 2.53 -16.68
CA SER A 111 2.96 2.79 -16.31
C SER A 111 3.15 3.59 -15.02
N HIS A 112 2.14 4.36 -14.60
CA HIS A 112 2.11 5.03 -13.30
C HIS A 112 1.13 4.39 -12.30
N LEU A 113 0.45 3.30 -12.67
CA LEU A 113 -0.59 2.62 -11.88
C LEU A 113 -1.54 3.58 -11.11
N PRO A 114 -2.06 4.66 -11.72
CA PRO A 114 -2.79 5.69 -10.98
C PRO A 114 -4.03 5.15 -10.26
N SER A 115 -4.73 4.19 -10.87
CA SER A 115 -5.92 3.58 -10.30
C SER A 115 -5.61 2.67 -9.10
N LEU A 116 -4.43 2.03 -9.02
CA LEU A 116 -4.02 1.29 -7.83
C LEU A 116 -3.94 2.22 -6.63
N GLY A 117 -3.13 3.28 -6.75
CA GLY A 117 -2.92 4.24 -5.67
C GLY A 117 -4.20 4.98 -5.29
N PHE A 118 -5.05 5.32 -6.27
CA PHE A 118 -6.36 5.91 -6.01
C PHE A 118 -7.26 4.99 -5.18
N TRP A 119 -7.51 3.76 -5.65
CA TRP A 119 -8.44 2.85 -4.98
C TRP A 119 -7.93 2.36 -3.63
N ALA A 120 -6.63 2.09 -3.51
CA ALA A 120 -6.02 1.77 -2.24
C ALA A 120 -6.16 2.93 -1.25
N ARG A 121 -5.96 4.19 -1.69
CA ARG A 121 -6.12 5.38 -0.85
C ARG A 121 -7.57 5.61 -0.44
N GLU A 122 -8.53 5.37 -1.33
CA GLU A 122 -9.95 5.50 -1.00
C GLU A 122 -10.37 4.52 0.09
N LEU A 123 -9.99 3.24 -0.05
CA LEU A 123 -10.20 2.23 0.97
C LEU A 123 -9.50 2.60 2.29
N TRP A 124 -8.27 3.09 2.20
CA TRP A 124 -7.48 3.49 3.35
C TRP A 124 -8.12 4.65 4.11
N ASN A 125 -8.53 5.71 3.41
CA ASN A 125 -9.15 6.90 3.99
C ASN A 125 -10.49 6.58 4.67
N ASP A 126 -11.31 5.71 4.08
CA ASP A 126 -12.59 5.27 4.65
C ASP A 126 -12.38 4.57 6.02
N ARG A 127 -11.27 3.83 6.16
CA ARG A 127 -10.98 3.04 7.36
C ARG A 127 -10.11 3.76 8.39
N MET A 128 -9.27 4.71 7.98
CA MET A 128 -8.25 5.35 8.82
C MET A 128 -8.80 5.91 10.14
N THR A 129 -10.03 6.43 10.14
CA THR A 129 -10.67 6.98 11.35
C THR A 129 -10.98 5.95 12.44
N ARG A 130 -10.90 4.65 12.12
CA ARG A 130 -11.26 3.54 13.02
C ARG A 130 -10.12 2.58 13.31
N ILE A 131 -8.97 2.71 12.66
CA ILE A 131 -7.90 1.70 12.78
C ILE A 131 -7.34 1.60 14.21
N CYS A 132 -7.48 2.66 15.01
CA CYS A 132 -7.12 2.68 16.42
C CYS A 132 -8.31 2.49 17.37
N ASP A 133 -9.49 2.11 16.86
CA ASP A 133 -10.62 1.69 17.71
C ASP A 133 -10.36 0.26 18.23
N PRO A 134 -10.22 0.06 19.55
CA PRO A 134 -9.99 -1.26 20.13
C PRO A 134 -11.19 -2.20 19.96
N ASN A 135 -12.37 -1.69 19.57
CA ASN A 135 -13.59 -2.49 19.37
C ASN A 135 -13.83 -2.82 17.90
N MET A 136 -12.87 -2.58 17.01
CA MET A 136 -12.99 -2.99 15.60
C MET A 136 -13.19 -4.50 15.51
N GLU A 137 -14.20 -4.93 14.76
CA GLU A 137 -14.54 -6.34 14.58
C GLU A 137 -13.33 -7.15 14.06
N PRO A 138 -13.08 -8.38 14.58
CA PRO A 138 -11.90 -9.18 14.19
C PRO A 138 -11.72 -9.34 12.69
N ASP A 139 -12.80 -9.61 11.94
CA ASP A 139 -12.75 -9.77 10.48
C ASP A 139 -12.32 -8.48 9.77
N GLN A 140 -12.67 -7.31 10.31
CA GLN A 140 -12.22 -6.02 9.77
C GLN A 140 -10.73 -5.80 10.06
N GLN A 141 -10.25 -6.19 11.24
CA GLN A 141 -8.82 -6.14 11.56
C GLN A 141 -8.01 -7.06 10.64
N ILE A 142 -8.50 -8.27 10.39
CA ILE A 142 -7.86 -9.24 9.48
C ILE A 142 -7.81 -8.69 8.06
N ARG A 143 -8.93 -8.19 7.53
CA ARG A 143 -8.97 -7.57 6.18
C ARG A 143 -8.04 -6.38 6.08
N TRP A 144 -7.96 -5.56 7.13
CA TRP A 144 -7.01 -4.44 7.20
C TRP A 144 -5.56 -4.90 7.18
N ALA A 145 -5.20 -5.91 7.98
CA ALA A 145 -3.86 -6.47 8.01
C ALA A 145 -3.47 -7.03 6.64
N LYS A 146 -4.35 -7.80 5.98
CA LYS A 146 -4.13 -8.34 4.63
C LYS A 146 -3.87 -7.26 3.59
N LEU A 147 -4.67 -6.19 3.59
CA LEU A 147 -4.44 -5.02 2.72
C LEU A 147 -3.05 -4.42 2.94
N ASN A 148 -2.66 -4.23 4.20
CA ASN A 148 -1.36 -3.65 4.55
C ASN A 148 -0.20 -4.54 4.11
N ILE A 149 -0.30 -5.85 4.31
CA ILE A 149 0.72 -6.82 3.88
C ILE A 149 0.87 -6.76 2.35
N PHE A 150 -0.24 -6.79 1.62
CA PHE A 150 -0.22 -6.71 0.17
C PHE A 150 0.46 -5.43 -0.33
N LEU A 151 0.01 -4.26 0.14
CA LEU A 151 0.59 -2.96 -0.28
C LEU A 151 2.05 -2.81 0.14
N ALA A 152 2.44 -3.37 1.29
CA ALA A 152 3.82 -3.40 1.73
C ALA A 152 4.69 -4.28 0.80
N GLN A 153 4.21 -5.44 0.38
CA GLN A 153 4.94 -6.29 -0.57
C GLN A 153 5.05 -5.63 -1.96
N VAL A 154 3.97 -5.02 -2.46
CA VAL A 154 3.99 -4.23 -3.70
C VAL A 154 5.03 -3.09 -3.61
N THR A 155 5.06 -2.39 -2.47
CA THR A 155 6.04 -1.32 -2.20
C THR A 155 7.48 -1.84 -2.14
N GLN A 156 7.70 -3.00 -1.53
CA GLN A 156 9.02 -3.62 -1.42
C GLN A 156 9.55 -4.08 -2.79
N ALA A 157 8.66 -4.49 -3.70
CA ALA A 157 8.98 -4.91 -5.07
C ALA A 157 9.23 -3.74 -6.03
N ALA A 158 8.85 -2.51 -5.67
CA ALA A 158 9.06 -1.35 -6.53
C ALA A 158 10.56 -1.05 -6.75
N ASP A 159 10.96 -0.60 -7.94
CA ASP A 159 12.36 -0.23 -8.25
C ASP A 159 12.56 1.28 -8.08
N VAL A 160 12.74 1.71 -6.83
CA VAL A 160 12.86 3.14 -6.52
C VAL A 160 14.28 3.64 -6.73
N GLN A 161 14.42 4.62 -7.62
CA GLN A 161 15.68 5.30 -7.90
C GLN A 161 15.72 6.64 -7.20
N TYR A 162 16.61 6.76 -6.21
CA TYR A 162 16.88 8.02 -5.51
C TYR A 162 17.87 8.86 -6.29
N THR A 163 17.36 9.58 -7.29
CA THR A 163 18.20 10.44 -8.15
C THR A 163 18.53 11.79 -7.50
N SER A 164 17.77 12.21 -6.49
CA SER A 164 18.00 13.44 -5.74
C SER A 164 17.33 13.42 -4.36
N PRO A 165 17.96 13.97 -3.30
CA PRO A 165 17.32 14.19 -1.99
C PRO A 165 16.15 15.20 -2.03
N LEU A 166 15.98 15.93 -3.14
CA LEU A 166 14.88 16.86 -3.37
C LEU A 166 13.74 16.25 -4.20
N GLN A 167 13.83 14.96 -4.53
CA GLN A 167 12.82 14.26 -5.29
C GLN A 167 11.52 14.19 -4.47
N VAL A 168 10.49 14.89 -4.94
CA VAL A 168 9.14 14.93 -4.33
C VAL A 168 8.20 13.93 -5.00
N TRP A 169 8.55 13.43 -6.19
CA TRP A 169 7.77 12.45 -6.93
C TRP A 169 8.37 11.05 -6.85
N ILE A 170 7.49 10.06 -6.76
CA ILE A 170 7.83 8.64 -6.72
C ILE A 170 8.44 8.25 -8.08
N SER A 171 9.55 7.50 -8.09
CA SER A 171 10.15 7.02 -9.34
C SER A 171 9.48 5.76 -9.89
N ASP A 172 8.81 4.99 -9.04
CA ASP A 172 8.17 3.72 -9.40
C ASP A 172 6.69 3.66 -8.98
N ALA A 173 5.82 3.24 -9.90
CA ALA A 173 4.38 3.18 -9.74
C ALA A 173 3.87 2.25 -8.63
N MET A 174 4.67 1.27 -8.21
CA MET A 174 4.29 0.28 -7.19
C MET A 174 4.62 0.76 -5.76
N ASP A 175 5.31 1.88 -5.62
CA ASP A 175 5.78 2.31 -4.31
C ASP A 175 4.72 3.12 -3.54
N GLU A 176 4.03 2.41 -2.66
CA GLU A 176 2.99 2.93 -1.77
C GLU A 176 3.51 3.25 -0.37
N SER A 177 4.82 3.45 -0.20
CA SER A 177 5.45 3.76 1.10
C SER A 177 4.87 4.98 1.82
N HIS A 178 4.20 5.88 1.09
CA HIS A 178 3.39 6.96 1.66
C HIS A 178 2.30 6.44 2.63
N MET A 179 1.65 5.31 2.32
CA MET A 179 0.61 4.74 3.19
C MET A 179 1.24 4.20 4.48
N GLY A 180 2.38 3.52 4.39
CA GLY A 180 3.18 3.11 5.55
C GLY A 180 3.57 4.30 6.42
N LEU A 181 4.05 5.40 5.83
CA LEU A 181 4.34 6.65 6.57
C LEU A 181 3.11 7.18 7.31
N CYS A 182 1.96 7.25 6.63
CA CYS A 182 0.71 7.73 7.23
C CYS A 182 0.23 6.83 8.36
N GLY A 183 0.37 5.51 8.24
CA GLY A 183 0.06 4.54 9.29
C GLY A 183 0.96 4.73 10.51
N LEU A 184 2.28 4.77 10.30
CA LEU A 184 3.28 4.96 11.37
C LEU A 184 3.04 6.27 12.12
N ARG A 185 2.76 7.36 11.40
CA ARG A 185 2.36 8.63 12.00
C ARG A 185 1.12 8.46 12.87
N HIS A 186 0.06 7.85 12.33
CA HIS A 186 -1.21 7.74 13.04
C HIS A 186 -1.08 6.94 14.34
N VAL A 187 -0.30 5.85 14.31
CA VAL A 187 -0.12 4.97 15.46
C VAL A 187 0.81 5.58 16.52
N PHE A 188 1.94 6.17 16.11
CA PHE A 188 3.01 6.53 17.06
C PHE A 188 3.19 8.04 17.29
N GLU A 189 2.49 8.91 16.56
CA GLU A 189 2.70 10.37 16.64
C GLU A 189 1.45 11.16 17.06
N GLU A 190 0.27 10.53 17.16
CA GLU A 190 -1.00 11.20 17.51
C GLU A 190 -1.34 11.12 19.01
N GLY A 191 -0.43 10.61 19.85
CA GLY A 191 -0.62 10.60 21.31
C GLY A 191 -1.55 9.50 21.84
N ILE A 192 -1.73 8.43 21.08
CA ILE A 192 -2.52 7.26 21.51
C ILE A 192 -1.73 6.50 22.58
N PRO A 193 -2.31 6.22 23.77
CA PRO A 193 -1.61 5.48 24.81
C PRO A 193 -1.21 4.06 24.36
N PRO A 194 0.00 3.57 24.71
CA PRO A 194 0.46 2.24 24.32
C PRO A 194 -0.50 1.09 24.69
N GLU A 195 -1.17 1.20 25.85
CA GLU A 195 -2.11 0.19 26.33
C GLU A 195 -3.34 0.05 25.43
N GLN A 196 -3.72 1.13 24.74
CA GLN A 196 -4.82 1.10 23.79
C GLN A 196 -4.38 0.49 22.45
N LEU A 197 -3.14 0.74 22.04
CA LEU A 197 -2.62 0.32 20.73
C LEU A 197 -2.51 -1.21 20.59
N ALA A 198 -2.23 -1.93 21.68
CA ALA A 198 -2.00 -3.37 21.67
C ALA A 198 -3.17 -4.22 21.13
N SER A 199 -4.36 -3.63 20.96
CA SER A 199 -5.56 -4.31 20.43
C SER A 199 -6.09 -3.67 19.14
N THR A 200 -5.28 -2.89 18.44
CA THR A 200 -5.74 -2.09 17.29
C THR A 200 -5.27 -2.63 15.95
N ALA A 201 -6.13 -2.51 14.93
CA ALA A 201 -5.77 -2.81 13.55
C ALA A 201 -4.64 -1.90 13.03
N GLY A 202 -4.55 -0.68 13.55
CA GLY A 202 -3.49 0.27 13.23
C GLY A 202 -2.11 -0.28 13.56
N LEU A 203 -1.93 -0.80 14.79
CA LEU A 203 -0.69 -1.43 15.21
C LEU A 203 -0.33 -2.63 14.31
N LEU A 204 -1.29 -3.52 14.05
CA LEU A 204 -1.08 -4.67 13.17
C LEU A 204 -0.59 -4.23 11.78
N GLY A 205 -1.26 -3.23 11.19
CA GLY A 205 -0.91 -2.68 9.88
C GLY A 205 0.51 -2.14 9.83
N VAL A 206 0.91 -1.31 10.79
CA VAL A 206 2.27 -0.73 10.79
C VAL A 206 3.36 -1.76 11.06
N CYS A 207 3.10 -2.77 11.90
CA CYS A 207 4.03 -3.87 12.08
C CYS A 207 4.22 -4.65 10.77
N TYR A 208 3.15 -4.92 10.02
CA TYR A 208 3.27 -5.58 8.72
C TYR A 208 3.97 -4.73 7.66
N TRP A 209 3.78 -3.40 7.66
CA TRP A 209 4.58 -2.50 6.83
C TRP A 209 6.08 -2.65 7.10
N ILE A 210 6.46 -2.69 8.38
CA ILE A 210 7.86 -2.86 8.77
C ILE A 210 8.36 -4.25 8.39
N VAL A 211 7.61 -5.31 8.68
CA VAL A 211 8.00 -6.69 8.39
C VAL A 211 8.18 -6.92 6.88
N CYS A 212 7.22 -6.47 6.06
CA CYS A 212 7.17 -6.77 4.64
C CYS A 212 7.88 -5.75 3.76
N ALA A 213 7.99 -4.48 4.17
CA ALA A 213 8.60 -3.41 3.40
C ALA A 213 9.74 -2.69 4.15
N GLY A 214 10.27 -3.27 5.23
CA GLY A 214 11.24 -2.62 6.09
C GLY A 214 12.50 -2.14 5.36
N ASP A 215 12.97 -2.86 4.33
CA ASP A 215 14.14 -2.43 3.56
C ASP A 215 13.81 -1.14 2.79
N ARG A 216 12.67 -1.12 2.08
CA ARG A 216 12.24 0.07 1.34
C ARG A 216 11.95 1.27 2.27
N LEU A 217 11.32 1.04 3.42
CA LEU A 217 11.08 2.10 4.40
C LEU A 217 12.41 2.66 4.96
N TRP A 218 13.40 1.80 5.19
CA TRP A 218 14.72 2.25 5.64
C TRP A 218 15.49 2.98 4.55
N GLU A 219 15.48 2.50 3.32
CA GLU A 219 16.03 3.22 2.15
C GLU A 219 15.44 4.63 2.02
N ASN A 220 14.13 4.78 2.25
CA ASN A 220 13.48 6.08 2.27
C ASN A 220 14.04 6.99 3.37
N VAL A 221 14.35 6.45 4.56
CA VAL A 221 15.00 7.20 5.65
C VAL A 221 16.42 7.62 5.28
N LEU A 222 17.23 6.70 4.75
CA LEU A 222 18.62 6.97 4.34
C LEU A 222 18.68 8.05 3.26
N ASN A 223 17.76 8.02 2.30
CA ASN A 223 17.67 8.98 1.21
C ASN A 223 16.86 10.24 1.55
N ARG A 224 16.39 10.37 2.80
CA ARG A 224 15.59 11.51 3.31
C ARG A 224 14.39 11.82 2.43
N ARG A 225 13.65 10.78 2.04
CA ARG A 225 12.51 10.93 1.14
C ARG A 225 11.48 11.88 1.72
N ARG A 226 11.03 12.83 0.90
CA ARG A 226 10.06 13.86 1.27
C ARG A 226 8.79 13.74 0.47
N TYR A 227 7.70 14.11 1.10
CA TYR A 227 6.39 14.28 0.47
C TYR A 227 5.96 15.74 0.55
N ASN A 228 4.80 16.04 -0.02
CA ASN A 228 4.19 17.36 0.12
C ASN A 228 3.88 17.67 1.60
N LYS A 229 3.59 18.94 1.90
CA LYS A 229 3.36 19.43 3.28
C LYS A 229 2.20 18.75 4.02
N TYR A 230 1.29 18.08 3.31
CA TYR A 230 0.17 17.39 3.91
C TYR A 230 0.55 15.94 4.21
N ASP A 231 1.11 15.24 3.23
CA ASP A 231 1.39 13.81 3.34
C ASP A 231 2.59 13.54 4.25
N GLY A 232 3.64 14.36 4.15
CA GLY A 232 4.89 14.17 4.89
C GLY A 232 4.91 14.72 6.32
N ARG A 233 3.84 15.40 6.76
CA ARG A 233 3.82 16.14 8.03
C ARG A 233 4.02 15.23 9.26
N PRO A 234 4.58 15.77 10.37
CA PRO A 234 4.57 15.09 11.67
C PRO A 234 3.14 14.95 12.22
N GLY A 235 2.94 13.98 13.11
CA GLY A 235 1.72 13.90 13.94
C GLY A 235 1.70 14.93 15.07
N ASP A 236 0.59 14.99 15.79
CA ASP A 236 0.28 16.05 16.75
C ASP A 236 1.33 16.19 17.87
N MET A 237 1.92 15.08 18.33
CA MET A 237 2.98 15.11 19.36
C MET A 237 4.26 15.81 18.89
N TYR A 238 4.50 15.88 17.59
CA TYR A 238 5.78 16.28 17.00
C TYR A 238 5.66 17.43 15.99
N LEU A 239 4.57 18.20 16.02
CA LEU A 239 4.30 19.31 15.09
C LEU A 239 5.47 20.29 14.89
N LYS A 240 6.31 20.48 15.92
CA LYS A 240 7.46 21.40 15.89
C LYS A 240 8.73 20.81 15.26
N ARG A 241 8.77 19.51 14.97
CA ARG A 241 9.97 18.82 14.43
C ARG A 241 10.23 19.15 12.96
N GLY A 242 9.26 19.73 12.25
CA GLY A 242 9.43 20.19 10.87
C GLY A 242 9.59 19.07 9.84
N TRP A 243 9.28 17.82 10.22
CA TRP A 243 9.43 16.65 9.38
C TRP A 243 8.61 16.75 8.09
N LYS A 244 9.16 16.21 6.99
CA LYS A 244 8.52 16.21 5.67
C LYS A 244 8.43 14.83 5.01
N GLY A 245 8.67 13.76 5.75
CA GLY A 245 8.62 12.40 5.23
C GLY A 245 9.34 11.42 6.15
N PHE A 246 10.18 10.59 5.55
CA PHE A 246 11.03 9.62 6.24
C PHE A 246 12.30 10.29 6.74
N GLU A 247 12.47 10.33 8.07
CA GLU A 247 13.60 10.97 8.74
C GLU A 247 14.12 10.06 9.85
N ARG A 248 15.41 10.15 10.15
CA ARG A 248 16.08 9.20 11.06
C ARG A 248 15.60 9.33 12.49
N ASP A 249 15.46 10.56 12.98
CA ASP A 249 14.92 10.82 14.32
C ASP A 249 13.44 10.43 14.44
N ARG A 250 12.69 10.52 13.33
CA ARG A 250 11.31 10.03 13.24
C ARG A 250 11.24 8.50 13.29
N TRP A 251 12.17 7.81 12.63
CA TRP A 251 12.30 6.36 12.72
C TRP A 251 12.55 5.89 14.15
N ASP A 252 13.44 6.57 14.89
CA ASP A 252 13.71 6.24 16.30
C ASP A 252 12.46 6.36 17.18
N ILE A 253 11.56 7.32 16.89
CA ILE A 253 10.27 7.44 17.58
C ILE A 253 9.38 6.22 17.30
N TRP A 254 9.32 5.74 16.06
CA TRP A 254 8.53 4.55 15.73
C TRP A 254 9.07 3.29 16.39
N VAL A 255 10.41 3.14 16.43
CA VAL A 255 11.07 2.06 17.17
C VAL A 255 10.72 2.10 18.65
N GLN A 256 10.78 3.27 19.26
CA GLN A 256 10.43 3.42 20.67
C GLN A 256 8.95 3.11 20.90
N GLY A 257 8.05 3.57 20.02
CA GLY A 257 6.62 3.27 20.10
C GLY A 257 6.32 1.78 20.08
N LEU A 258 6.99 1.00 19.23
CA LEU A 258 6.86 -0.47 19.23
C LEU A 258 7.31 -1.08 20.57
N ARG A 259 8.43 -0.62 21.12
CA ARG A 259 8.94 -1.10 22.42
C ARG A 259 8.01 -0.75 23.58
N ASP A 260 7.44 0.46 23.55
CA ASP A 260 6.51 0.93 24.57
C ASP A 260 5.23 0.09 24.56
N VAL A 261 4.68 -0.22 23.38
CA VAL A 261 3.52 -1.11 23.25
C VAL A 261 3.86 -2.53 23.71
N LYS A 262 5.02 -3.07 23.31
CA LYS A 262 5.46 -4.40 23.77
C LYS A 262 5.53 -4.48 25.29
N ALA A 263 6.06 -3.44 25.95
CA ALA A 263 6.24 -3.43 27.40
C ALA A 263 4.93 -3.46 28.19
N VAL A 264 3.80 -3.09 27.57
CA VAL A 264 2.48 -3.10 28.18
C VAL A 264 1.58 -4.23 27.70
N CYS A 265 2.07 -5.12 26.82
CA CYS A 265 1.33 -6.32 26.41
C CYS A 265 1.00 -7.20 27.62
N THR A 266 -0.23 -7.72 27.64
CA THR A 266 -0.76 -8.56 28.72
C THR A 266 -0.98 -10.00 28.24
N SER A 267 -1.23 -10.91 29.18
CA SER A 267 -1.61 -12.29 28.85
C SER A 267 -2.83 -12.34 27.93
N GLY A 268 -2.73 -13.05 26.81
CA GLY A 268 -3.74 -13.06 25.74
C GLY A 268 -3.38 -12.20 24.51
N GLN A 269 -2.25 -11.47 24.53
CA GLN A 269 -1.76 -10.66 23.40
C GLN A 269 -0.47 -11.22 22.79
N GLU A 270 -0.20 -12.53 22.94
CA GLU A 270 1.05 -13.17 22.52
C GLU A 270 1.30 -13.04 21.01
N LEU A 271 0.25 -13.08 20.19
CA LEU A 271 0.35 -12.89 18.75
C LEU A 271 0.74 -11.45 18.36
N VAL A 272 0.30 -10.47 19.14
CA VAL A 272 0.66 -9.06 18.94
C VAL A 272 2.12 -8.86 19.35
N GLU A 273 2.52 -9.43 20.48
CA GLU A 273 3.91 -9.40 20.94
C GLU A 273 4.87 -10.03 19.93
N ASP A 274 4.55 -11.23 19.39
CA ASP A 274 5.34 -11.87 18.33
C ASP A 274 5.45 -10.98 17.08
N LEU A 275 4.35 -10.35 16.67
CA LEU A 275 4.36 -9.47 15.51
C LEU A 275 5.24 -8.22 15.74
N ILE A 276 5.21 -7.63 16.95
CA ILE A 276 6.12 -6.53 17.31
C ILE A 276 7.57 -7.01 17.28
N ASP A 277 7.86 -8.21 17.78
CA ASP A 277 9.21 -8.77 17.76
C ASP A 277 9.74 -9.00 16.36
N ARG A 278 8.89 -9.47 15.44
CA ARG A 278 9.23 -9.59 14.03
C ARG A 278 9.51 -8.22 13.41
N ALA A 279 8.71 -7.21 13.72
CA ALA A 279 8.92 -5.85 13.25
C ALA A 279 10.24 -5.27 13.79
N LEU A 280 10.51 -5.38 15.09
CA LEU A 280 11.76 -4.92 15.71
C LEU A 280 12.98 -5.66 15.14
N SER A 281 12.89 -6.98 14.96
CA SER A 281 13.96 -7.77 14.33
C SER A 281 14.25 -7.32 12.90
N LYS A 282 13.20 -6.97 12.13
CA LYS A 282 13.36 -6.42 10.78
C LYS A 282 14.04 -5.05 10.81
N ILE A 283 13.70 -4.19 11.76
CA ILE A 283 14.38 -2.89 11.96
C ILE A 283 15.87 -3.10 12.28
N GLU A 284 16.19 -3.98 13.21
CA GLU A 284 17.57 -4.28 13.59
C GLU A 284 18.37 -4.79 12.38
N HIS A 285 17.77 -5.66 11.58
CA HIS A 285 18.39 -6.17 10.36
C HIS A 285 18.73 -5.07 9.35
N VAL A 286 17.77 -4.19 9.02
CA VAL A 286 18.01 -3.13 8.01
C VAL A 286 19.00 -2.07 8.49
N MET A 287 19.00 -1.76 9.78
CA MET A 287 19.98 -0.85 10.39
C MET A 287 21.38 -1.47 10.46
N TYR A 288 21.49 -2.77 10.74
CA TYR A 288 22.77 -3.48 10.73
C TYR A 288 23.40 -3.49 9.34
N ASN A 289 22.62 -3.76 8.30
CA ASN A 289 23.10 -3.79 6.91
C ASN A 289 23.66 -2.43 6.44
N GLU A 290 23.14 -1.30 6.93
CA GLU A 290 23.70 0.04 6.69
C GLU A 290 25.13 0.15 7.26
N MET A 291 25.31 -0.27 8.52
CA MET A 291 26.61 -0.17 9.20
C MET A 291 27.69 -1.01 8.54
N THR A 292 27.33 -2.14 7.93
CA THR A 292 28.29 -3.00 7.22
C THR A 292 28.56 -2.57 5.77
N SER A 293 27.71 -1.72 5.19
CA SER A 293 27.84 -1.25 3.81
C SER A 293 28.51 0.13 3.70
N SER A 294 28.82 0.75 4.85
CA SER A 294 29.50 2.05 4.99
C SER A 294 31.00 1.89 5.24
#